data_AF-A0A0F6W0J0-F1
#
_entry.id   AF-A0A0F6W0J0-F1
#
_cell.length_a   1.000
_cell.length_b   1.000
_cell.length_c   1.000
_cell.angle_alpha   90.00
_cell.angle_beta   90.00
_cell.angle_gamma   90.00
#
_symmetry.space_group_name_H-M   'P 1'
#
loop_
_entity.id
_entity.type
_entity.pdbx_description
1 polymer ?
#
loop_
_entity_poly.entity_id
_entity_poly.type
_entity_poly.pdbx_seq_one_letter_code
_entity_poly.pdbx_strand_id
1 'polypeptide(L)'
;MRAFLALSCLLALACSSPAAEPAPPPPAPTEAPPPAVVAPDTRATPDEASAAEACARVIVVAWSGAAHAPASITRTQDEARARAEQLRTRLVAGSDDLATLARTESDAASSGPRGGLLGTYTREDWPAAHEPIRDAVWALRTGAISDVLEAPYGYVVAQRCAVEHVHTRHVLVRYAGARNAGPEITRTRGEAEARARELLARAQAPGADFAAIAREESEDASAERGGDLGVTGRGRLAQAFEDAAYALDENAIAGPIETEFGFHVIQRLPE
;
A
#
# COMPACT_ATOMS: atom_id res chain seq x y z
N MET A 1 -30.45 38.65 89.52
CA MET A 1 -29.11 39.27 89.37
C MET A 1 -28.11 38.43 90.15
N ARG A 2 -27.10 37.86 89.48
CA ARG A 2 -25.68 37.80 89.90
C ARG A 2 -24.95 36.58 89.35
N ALA A 3 -23.82 36.89 88.71
CA ALA A 3 -22.56 36.15 88.64
C ALA A 3 -22.59 34.71 88.11
N PHE A 4 -22.11 34.53 86.87
CA PHE A 4 -21.61 33.24 86.40
C PHE A 4 -20.09 33.31 86.22
N LEU A 5 -19.45 32.31 86.84
CA LEU A 5 -18.03 32.01 86.92
C LEU A 5 -17.39 31.82 85.54
N ALA A 6 -16.19 32.38 85.37
CA ALA A 6 -15.29 32.07 84.27
C ALA A 6 -14.35 30.93 84.69
N LEU A 7 -14.38 29.82 83.95
CA LEU A 7 -13.43 28.71 84.04
C LEU A 7 -12.61 28.71 82.75
N SER A 8 -11.38 29.22 82.82
CA SER A 8 -10.40 29.17 81.72
C SER A 8 -9.53 27.93 81.87
N CYS A 9 -9.57 27.04 80.88
CA CYS A 9 -8.72 25.86 80.80
C CYS A 9 -8.05 25.78 79.42
N LEU A 10 -6.75 25.49 79.45
CA LEU A 10 -5.81 25.45 78.33
C LEU A 10 -6.24 24.49 77.21
N LEU A 11 -6.07 24.92 75.94
CA LEU A 11 -6.06 24.02 74.78
C LEU A 11 -4.74 24.14 74.01
N ALA A 12 -4.21 22.97 73.64
CA ALA A 12 -2.92 22.74 73.01
C ALA A 12 -2.84 23.25 71.56
N LEU A 13 -1.67 23.78 71.19
CA LEU A 13 -1.29 24.05 69.80
C LEU A 13 -0.85 22.75 69.10
N ALA A 14 -1.56 22.37 68.04
CA ALA A 14 -1.09 21.42 67.05
C ALA A 14 -0.71 22.17 65.76
N CYS A 15 0.53 21.99 65.32
CA CYS A 15 1.06 22.52 64.06
C CYS A 15 0.36 21.85 62.87
N SER A 16 -0.17 22.65 61.94
CA SER A 16 -0.68 22.19 60.64
C SER A 16 0.16 22.84 59.55
N SER A 17 0.88 22.02 58.76
CA SER A 17 1.66 22.47 57.61
C SER A 17 0.75 22.63 56.38
N PRO A 18 0.97 23.65 55.53
CA PRO A 18 0.17 23.83 54.31
C PRO A 18 0.58 22.83 53.22
N ALA A 19 -0.43 22.27 52.55
CA ALA A 19 -0.30 21.35 51.42
C ALA A 19 0.28 22.06 50.19
N ALA A 20 1.19 21.36 49.50
CA ALA A 20 1.80 21.80 48.25
C ALA A 20 0.80 21.69 47.08
N GLU A 21 0.72 22.76 46.28
CA GLU A 21 -0.10 22.89 45.08
C GLU A 21 0.50 22.05 43.92
N PRO A 22 -0.31 21.37 43.09
CA PRO A 22 0.22 20.54 42.00
C PRO A 22 0.78 21.40 40.86
N ALA A 23 1.92 20.99 40.31
CA ALA A 23 2.61 21.66 39.22
C ALA A 23 1.77 21.69 37.92
N PRO A 24 1.87 22.76 37.10
CA PRO A 24 1.16 22.86 35.83
C PRO A 24 1.66 21.84 34.80
N PRO A 25 0.79 21.35 33.89
CA PRO A 25 1.16 20.40 32.86
C PRO A 25 2.16 21.02 31.86
N PRO A 26 3.06 20.21 31.26
CA PRO A 26 4.02 20.70 30.29
C PRO A 26 3.32 21.22 29.02
N PRO A 27 3.92 22.21 28.32
CA PRO A 27 3.35 22.74 27.09
C PRO A 27 3.31 21.66 25.99
N ALA A 28 2.23 21.66 25.20
CA ALA A 28 2.06 20.77 24.06
C ALA A 28 3.21 20.94 23.04
N PRO A 29 3.65 19.86 22.36
CA PRO A 29 4.68 19.96 21.34
C PRO A 29 4.19 20.83 20.19
N THR A 30 5.01 21.82 19.82
CA THR A 30 4.79 22.67 18.65
C THR A 30 4.88 21.80 17.39
N GLU A 31 3.75 21.63 16.71
CA GLU A 31 3.65 20.97 15.42
C GLU A 31 4.52 21.75 14.41
N ALA A 32 5.52 21.07 13.83
CA ALA A 32 6.34 21.65 12.78
C ALA A 32 5.45 21.99 11.58
N PRO A 33 5.66 23.14 10.91
CA PRO A 33 4.87 23.48 9.73
C PRO A 33 5.05 22.39 8.67
N PRO A 34 3.98 22.01 7.96
CA PRO A 34 4.08 21.03 6.88
C PRO A 34 5.12 21.51 5.86
N PRO A 35 5.93 20.60 5.27
CA PRO A 35 6.90 20.99 4.26
C PRO A 35 6.18 21.74 3.15
N ALA A 36 6.73 22.89 2.76
CA ALA A 36 6.19 23.70 1.69
C ALA A 36 6.05 22.84 0.43
N VAL A 37 4.84 22.79 -0.13
CA VAL A 37 4.57 22.18 -1.44
C VAL A 37 5.36 22.98 -2.47
N VAL A 38 6.50 22.43 -2.90
CA VAL A 38 7.31 23.02 -3.97
C VAL A 38 6.52 22.88 -5.27
N ALA A 39 6.11 24.00 -5.86
CA ALA A 39 5.46 24.02 -7.17
C ALA A 39 6.39 23.35 -8.21
N PRO A 40 5.87 22.52 -9.12
CA PRO A 40 6.70 21.81 -10.08
C PRO A 40 7.39 22.81 -11.03
N ASP A 41 8.71 22.88 -10.95
CA ASP A 41 9.53 23.59 -11.92
C ASP A 41 9.38 22.91 -13.29
N THR A 42 8.82 23.66 -14.25
CA THR A 42 8.53 23.22 -15.61
C THR A 42 9.74 23.29 -16.55
N ARG A 43 10.94 23.65 -16.06
CA ARG A 43 12.13 23.83 -16.91
C ARG A 43 13.39 23.06 -16.48
N ALA A 44 13.25 22.03 -15.65
CA ALA A 44 14.35 21.11 -15.32
C ALA A 44 14.44 19.92 -16.32
N THR A 45 15.66 19.55 -16.71
CA THR A 45 16.00 18.37 -17.55
C THR A 45 15.52 17.06 -16.91
N PRO A 46 15.36 15.95 -17.67
CA PRO A 46 14.96 14.65 -17.11
C PRO A 46 15.94 14.28 -16.00
N ASP A 47 15.47 14.25 -14.76
CA ASP A 47 16.28 13.76 -13.65
C ASP A 47 16.51 12.27 -13.93
N GLU A 48 17.77 11.92 -14.16
CA GLU A 48 18.28 10.59 -14.52
C GLU A 48 17.88 10.05 -15.91
N ALA A 49 18.76 10.29 -16.88
CA ALA A 49 18.98 9.26 -17.90
C ALA A 49 19.22 7.90 -17.19
N SER A 50 18.52 6.84 -17.62
CA SER A 50 18.74 5.40 -17.29
C SER A 50 18.16 4.78 -16.00
N ALA A 51 16.87 4.93 -15.68
CA ALA A 51 16.22 3.87 -14.88
C ALA A 51 15.94 2.66 -15.79
N ALA A 52 16.48 1.49 -15.44
CA ALA A 52 16.25 0.23 -16.17
C ALA A 52 14.76 -0.18 -16.15
N GLU A 53 14.02 0.31 -15.15
CA GLU A 53 12.60 0.08 -14.96
C GLU A 53 11.84 1.40 -14.82
N ALA A 54 10.54 1.38 -15.12
CA ALA A 54 9.65 2.44 -14.70
C ALA A 54 8.36 1.88 -14.09
N CYS A 55 7.89 2.60 -13.08
CA CYS A 55 6.60 2.40 -12.44
C CYS A 55 5.56 3.30 -13.09
N ALA A 56 4.36 2.78 -13.34
CA ALA A 56 3.22 3.58 -13.80
C ALA A 56 1.98 3.42 -12.91
N ARG A 57 1.32 4.57 -12.68
CA ARG A 57 -0.08 4.62 -12.26
C ARG A 57 -0.92 5.27 -13.34
N VAL A 58 -2.16 4.83 -13.49
CA VAL A 58 -3.06 5.33 -14.53
C VAL A 58 -4.47 5.56 -14.02
N ILE A 59 -5.14 6.51 -14.65
CA ILE A 59 -6.60 6.62 -14.66
C ILE A 59 -7.06 6.27 -16.06
N VAL A 60 -7.91 5.25 -16.16
CA VAL A 60 -8.62 4.89 -17.39
C VAL A 60 -10.02 5.48 -17.36
N VAL A 61 -10.39 6.08 -18.48
CA VAL A 61 -11.66 6.75 -18.74
C VAL A 61 -12.27 6.08 -19.99
N ALA A 62 -12.99 4.97 -19.78
CA ALA A 62 -13.57 4.13 -20.85
C ALA A 62 -14.82 4.76 -21.50
N TRP A 63 -15.11 4.53 -22.77
CA TRP A 63 -16.39 4.92 -23.39
C TRP A 63 -17.22 3.68 -23.75
N SER A 64 -18.50 3.90 -24.08
CA SER A 64 -19.38 2.83 -24.55
C SER A 64 -18.83 2.18 -25.82
N GLY A 65 -18.55 0.88 -25.76
CA GLY A 65 -17.95 0.12 -26.86
C GLY A 65 -16.42 0.06 -26.84
N ALA A 66 -15.73 0.70 -25.89
CA ALA A 66 -14.31 0.47 -25.67
C ALA A 66 -14.05 -0.96 -25.19
N ALA A 67 -12.86 -1.49 -25.46
CA ALA A 67 -12.48 -2.84 -25.03
C ALA A 67 -12.56 -2.96 -23.49
N HIS A 68 -13.22 -4.02 -23.01
CA HIS A 68 -13.41 -4.28 -21.58
C HIS A 68 -14.13 -3.17 -20.79
N ALA A 69 -14.81 -2.24 -21.46
CA ALA A 69 -15.62 -1.23 -20.79
C ALA A 69 -16.73 -1.90 -19.97
N PRO A 70 -16.92 -1.52 -18.69
CA PRO A 70 -18.07 -1.98 -17.91
C PRO A 70 -19.39 -1.62 -18.61
N ALA A 71 -20.38 -2.51 -18.54
CA ALA A 71 -21.70 -2.27 -19.16
C ALA A 71 -22.44 -1.05 -18.61
N SER A 72 -22.03 -0.55 -17.43
CA SER A 72 -22.52 0.68 -16.83
C SER A 72 -22.04 1.95 -17.54
N ILE A 73 -21.02 1.87 -18.40
CA ILE A 73 -20.46 3.01 -19.11
C ILE A 73 -21.30 3.29 -20.36
N THR A 74 -22.07 4.39 -20.32
CA THR A 74 -22.96 4.81 -21.41
C THR A 74 -22.45 6.02 -22.21
N ARG A 75 -21.41 6.69 -21.72
CA ARG A 75 -20.87 7.89 -22.35
C ARG A 75 -20.20 7.62 -23.70
N THR A 76 -20.21 8.65 -24.53
CA THR A 76 -19.54 8.71 -25.83
C THR A 76 -18.02 8.83 -25.69
N GLN A 77 -17.31 8.64 -26.81
CA GLN A 77 -15.87 8.82 -26.86
C GLN A 77 -15.47 10.28 -26.57
N ASP A 78 -16.20 11.28 -27.09
CA ASP A 78 -15.90 12.70 -26.83
C ASP A 78 -16.10 13.07 -25.35
N GLU A 79 -17.17 12.56 -24.71
CA GLU A 79 -17.40 12.76 -23.28
C GLU A 79 -16.33 12.09 -22.42
N ALA A 80 -15.87 10.89 -22.81
CA ALA A 80 -14.77 10.22 -22.12
C ALA A 80 -13.47 11.03 -22.27
N ARG A 81 -13.18 11.59 -23.45
CA ARG A 81 -12.00 12.43 -23.66
C ARG A 81 -12.04 13.68 -22.81
N ALA A 82 -13.15 14.42 -22.84
CA ALA A 82 -13.33 15.64 -22.06
C ALA A 82 -13.17 15.37 -20.55
N ARG A 83 -13.67 14.23 -20.07
CA ARG A 83 -13.47 13.81 -18.68
C ARG A 83 -12.01 13.50 -18.36
N ALA A 84 -11.30 12.79 -19.24
CA ALA A 84 -9.87 12.53 -19.05
C ALA A 84 -9.05 13.83 -18.99
N GLU A 85 -9.37 14.81 -19.84
CA GLU A 85 -8.72 16.13 -19.86
C GLU A 85 -9.01 16.93 -18.56
N GLN A 86 -10.23 16.84 -18.03
CA GLN A 86 -10.59 17.45 -16.75
C GLN A 86 -9.78 16.83 -15.59
N LEU A 87 -9.68 15.50 -15.55
CA LEU A 87 -8.91 14.78 -14.52
C LEU A 87 -7.42 15.13 -14.61
N ARG A 88 -6.84 15.17 -15.82
CA ARG A 88 -5.47 15.61 -16.04
C ARG A 88 -5.24 17.04 -15.54
N THR A 89 -6.17 17.96 -15.83
CA THR A 89 -6.05 19.36 -15.40
C THR A 89 -5.95 19.48 -13.88
N ARG A 90 -6.78 18.73 -13.15
CA ARG A 90 -6.74 18.64 -11.68
C ARG A 90 -5.40 18.10 -11.16
N LEU A 91 -4.90 17.02 -11.78
CA LEU A 91 -3.62 16.41 -11.43
C LEU A 91 -2.43 17.35 -11.66
N VAL A 92 -2.39 18.01 -12.82
CA VAL A 92 -1.32 18.95 -13.17
C VAL A 92 -1.36 20.21 -12.29
N ALA A 93 -2.55 20.65 -11.89
CA ALA A 93 -2.72 21.74 -10.93
C ALA A 93 -2.31 21.35 -9.50
N GLY A 94 -2.07 20.06 -9.22
CA GLY A 94 -1.77 19.54 -7.90
C GLY A 94 -2.94 19.57 -6.92
N SER A 95 -4.19 19.70 -7.42
CA SER A 95 -5.39 19.72 -6.56
C SER A 95 -5.76 18.32 -6.06
N ASP A 96 -5.30 17.29 -6.74
CA ASP A 96 -5.64 15.90 -6.48
C ASP A 96 -4.42 14.99 -6.66
N ASP A 97 -4.46 13.84 -5.99
CA ASP A 97 -3.49 12.76 -6.12
C ASP A 97 -4.01 11.69 -7.10
N LEU A 98 -3.16 11.21 -8.00
CA LEU A 98 -3.57 10.24 -9.03
C LEU A 98 -4.05 8.93 -8.40
N ALA A 99 -3.37 8.42 -7.36
CA ALA A 99 -3.79 7.16 -6.76
C ALA A 99 -5.18 7.26 -6.14
N THR A 100 -5.51 8.42 -5.57
CA THR A 100 -6.84 8.71 -5.03
C THR A 100 -7.89 8.78 -6.11
N LEU A 101 -7.65 9.56 -7.18
CA LEU A 101 -8.58 9.64 -8.31
C LEU A 101 -8.76 8.31 -9.03
N ALA A 102 -7.71 7.50 -9.13
CA ALA A 102 -7.81 6.20 -9.76
C ALA A 102 -8.75 5.25 -8.98
N ARG A 103 -8.74 5.30 -7.64
CA ARG A 103 -9.66 4.51 -6.80
C ARG A 103 -11.11 4.94 -6.92
N THR A 104 -11.35 6.23 -7.09
CA THR A 104 -12.70 6.81 -7.00
C THR A 104 -13.35 7.10 -8.34
N GLU A 105 -12.54 7.35 -9.38
CA GLU A 105 -13.02 7.87 -10.67
C GLU A 105 -12.52 7.10 -11.90
N SER A 106 -11.61 6.13 -11.76
CA SER A 106 -11.19 5.30 -12.90
C SER A 106 -12.18 4.18 -13.17
N ASP A 107 -12.41 3.90 -14.46
CA ASP A 107 -13.20 2.74 -14.89
C ASP A 107 -12.38 1.45 -15.05
N ALA A 108 -11.07 1.49 -14.77
CA ALA A 108 -10.24 0.30 -14.80
C ALA A 108 -10.53 -0.60 -13.60
N ALA A 109 -11.18 -1.73 -13.84
CA ALA A 109 -11.51 -2.70 -12.79
C ALA A 109 -10.28 -3.32 -12.11
N SER A 110 -9.15 -3.45 -12.84
CA SER A 110 -7.92 -4.04 -12.32
C SER A 110 -7.03 -3.04 -11.59
N SER A 111 -6.69 -1.92 -12.23
CA SER A 111 -5.75 -0.95 -11.67
C SER A 111 -6.44 0.11 -10.79
N GLY A 112 -7.70 0.46 -11.03
CA GLY A 112 -8.45 1.47 -10.27
C GLY A 112 -8.42 1.21 -8.76
N PRO A 113 -8.87 0.03 -8.27
CA PRO A 113 -8.81 -0.31 -6.84
C PRO A 113 -7.39 -0.28 -6.24
N ARG A 114 -6.35 -0.43 -7.07
CA ARG A 114 -4.92 -0.36 -6.71
C ARG A 114 -4.34 1.06 -6.82
N GLY A 115 -5.17 2.10 -6.85
CA GLY A 115 -4.73 3.47 -7.06
C GLY A 115 -4.07 3.67 -8.41
N GLY A 116 -4.59 2.99 -9.43
CA GLY A 116 -4.12 3.08 -10.80
C GLY A 116 -2.83 2.31 -11.07
N LEU A 117 -2.25 1.61 -10.10
CA LEU A 117 -0.97 0.93 -10.25
C LEU A 117 -1.01 -0.14 -11.35
N LEU A 118 -0.25 0.10 -12.42
CA LEU A 118 0.04 -0.92 -13.44
C LEU A 118 1.22 -1.80 -13.05
N GLY A 119 2.15 -1.23 -12.29
CA GLY A 119 3.34 -1.90 -11.78
C GLY A 119 4.64 -1.32 -12.33
N THR A 120 5.71 -2.06 -12.05
CA THR A 120 7.11 -1.74 -12.40
C THR A 120 7.58 -2.72 -13.45
N TYR A 121 8.12 -2.20 -14.55
CA TYR A 121 8.59 -3.00 -15.68
C TYR A 121 9.83 -2.38 -16.30
N THR A 122 10.67 -3.24 -16.90
CA THR A 122 11.61 -2.80 -17.93
C THR A 122 10.85 -2.35 -19.17
N ARG A 123 11.55 -1.69 -20.10
CA ARG A 123 10.91 -1.25 -21.36
C ARG A 123 10.50 -2.44 -22.21
N GLU A 124 11.31 -3.50 -22.20
CA GLU A 124 11.15 -4.72 -22.97
C GLU A 124 10.05 -5.63 -22.40
N ASP A 125 9.96 -5.73 -21.07
CA ASP A 125 8.94 -6.54 -20.39
C ASP A 125 7.59 -5.83 -20.26
N TRP A 126 7.47 -4.60 -20.80
CA TRP A 126 6.24 -3.83 -20.75
C TRP A 126 5.10 -4.58 -21.45
N PRO A 127 3.93 -4.77 -20.82
CA PRO A 127 2.85 -5.51 -21.45
C PRO A 127 2.39 -4.85 -22.76
N ALA A 128 2.38 -5.62 -23.86
CA ALA A 128 2.04 -5.11 -25.19
C ALA A 128 0.66 -4.42 -25.25
N ALA A 129 -0.31 -4.91 -24.46
CA ALA A 129 -1.64 -4.30 -24.34
C ALA A 129 -1.63 -2.85 -23.81
N HIS A 130 -0.54 -2.43 -23.17
CA HIS A 130 -0.36 -1.11 -22.57
C HIS A 130 0.73 -0.29 -23.29
N GLU A 131 1.07 -0.63 -24.53
CA GLU A 131 2.11 0.06 -25.30
C GLU A 131 1.97 1.60 -25.34
N PRO A 132 0.77 2.20 -25.58
CA PRO A 132 0.63 3.65 -25.58
C PRO A 132 1.08 4.33 -24.28
N ILE A 133 1.00 3.60 -23.16
CA ILE A 133 1.37 4.08 -21.83
C ILE A 133 2.89 4.01 -21.64
N ARG A 134 3.56 2.98 -22.19
CA ARG A 134 5.01 2.78 -22.07
C ARG A 134 5.79 4.01 -22.52
N ASP A 135 5.50 4.49 -23.73
CA ASP A 135 6.31 5.53 -24.34
C ASP A 135 6.10 6.87 -23.64
N ALA A 136 4.86 7.16 -23.22
CA ALA A 136 4.56 8.31 -22.40
C ALA A 136 5.28 8.25 -21.05
N VAL A 137 5.20 7.13 -20.32
CA VAL A 137 5.82 6.99 -18.99
C VAL A 137 7.34 7.13 -19.05
N TRP A 138 8.01 6.60 -20.08
CA TRP A 138 9.47 6.69 -20.21
C TRP A 138 9.93 8.11 -20.57
N ALA A 139 9.08 8.90 -21.22
CA ALA A 139 9.36 10.31 -21.49
C ALA A 139 9.12 11.22 -20.27
N LEU A 140 8.39 10.75 -19.26
CA LEU A 140 8.06 11.52 -18.06
C LEU A 140 9.18 11.46 -17.01
N ARG A 141 9.32 12.54 -16.24
CA ARG A 141 10.01 12.50 -14.95
C ARG A 141 9.15 11.82 -13.91
N THR A 142 9.76 11.27 -12.85
CA THR A 142 9.03 10.75 -11.70
C THR A 142 8.09 11.82 -11.12
N GLY A 143 6.85 11.43 -10.85
CA GLY A 143 5.77 12.30 -10.39
C GLY A 143 5.01 13.03 -11.50
N ALA A 144 5.58 13.16 -12.72
CA ALA A 144 4.95 13.90 -13.81
C ALA A 144 3.76 13.15 -14.41
N ILE A 145 2.81 13.92 -14.95
CA ILE A 145 1.55 13.45 -15.55
C ILE A 145 1.65 13.51 -17.07
N SER A 146 1.18 12.48 -17.77
CA SER A 146 1.15 12.42 -19.24
C SER A 146 0.09 13.36 -19.82
N ASP A 147 0.14 13.57 -21.13
CA ASP A 147 -1.05 13.95 -21.89
C ASP A 147 -2.11 12.85 -21.86
N VAL A 148 -3.33 13.17 -22.30
CA VAL A 148 -4.38 12.16 -22.45
C VAL A 148 -4.02 11.25 -23.61
N LEU A 149 -3.79 9.97 -23.30
CA LEU A 149 -3.42 8.93 -24.26
C LEU A 149 -4.68 8.20 -24.70
N GLU A 150 -4.79 7.86 -25.98
CA GLU A 150 -5.86 7.01 -26.47
C GLU A 150 -5.40 5.54 -26.46
N ALA A 151 -6.21 4.67 -25.86
CA ALA A 151 -5.99 3.23 -25.85
C ALA A 151 -7.29 2.48 -26.20
N PRO A 152 -7.23 1.22 -26.64
CA PRO A 152 -8.42 0.46 -27.05
C PRO A 152 -9.50 0.33 -25.95
N TYR A 153 -9.12 0.45 -24.68
CA TYR A 153 -9.99 0.32 -23.51
C TYR A 153 -10.38 1.65 -22.86
N GLY A 154 -9.96 2.79 -23.41
CA GLY A 154 -10.28 4.10 -22.83
C GLY A 154 -9.23 5.16 -23.09
N TYR A 155 -9.56 6.38 -22.68
CA TYR A 155 -8.56 7.44 -22.54
C TYR A 155 -7.79 7.27 -21.24
N VAL A 156 -6.48 7.42 -21.31
CA VAL A 156 -5.57 7.14 -20.20
C VAL A 156 -4.81 8.40 -19.81
N VAL A 157 -4.83 8.73 -18.53
CA VAL A 157 -3.91 9.69 -17.92
C VAL A 157 -2.93 8.90 -17.06
N ALA A 158 -1.65 8.96 -17.40
CA ALA A 158 -0.60 8.21 -16.73
C ALA A 158 0.26 9.13 -15.86
N GLN A 159 0.82 8.57 -14.78
CA GLN A 159 1.88 9.17 -14.00
C GLN A 159 3.04 8.19 -13.89
N ARG A 160 4.26 8.69 -14.06
CA ARG A 160 5.46 7.91 -13.70
C ARG A 160 5.61 7.92 -12.18
N CYS A 161 5.41 6.79 -11.53
CA CYS A 161 5.65 6.66 -10.10
C CYS A 161 7.12 6.41 -9.80
N ALA A 162 7.53 6.66 -8.56
CA ALA A 162 8.81 6.20 -8.06
C ALA A 162 8.85 4.67 -8.14
N VAL A 163 10.01 4.14 -8.56
CA VAL A 163 10.25 2.71 -8.50
C VAL A 163 10.59 2.36 -7.05
N GLU A 164 9.87 1.39 -6.53
CA GLU A 164 10.09 0.82 -5.20
C GLU A 164 10.16 -0.70 -5.37
N HIS A 165 11.07 -1.32 -4.63
CA HIS A 165 11.22 -2.76 -4.58
C HIS A 165 10.92 -3.29 -3.18
N VAL A 166 10.65 -4.59 -3.11
CA VAL A 166 10.59 -5.32 -1.86
C VAL A 166 11.22 -6.69 -2.06
N HIS A 167 12.04 -7.12 -1.11
CA HIS A 167 12.57 -8.46 -1.04
C HIS A 167 11.74 -9.26 -0.03
N THR A 168 11.13 -10.37 -0.48
CA THR A 168 10.31 -11.20 0.40
C THR A 168 10.57 -12.67 0.24
N ARG A 169 10.32 -13.39 1.34
CA ARG A 169 10.08 -14.83 1.29
C ARG A 169 8.74 -15.17 1.91
N HIS A 170 8.18 -16.31 1.55
CA HIS A 170 6.88 -16.72 2.05
C HIS A 170 6.73 -18.22 2.29
N VAL A 171 5.69 -18.56 3.05
CA VAL A 171 5.12 -19.91 3.12
C VAL A 171 3.70 -19.84 2.57
N LEU A 172 3.41 -20.60 1.52
CA LEU A 172 2.08 -20.67 0.92
C LEU A 172 1.34 -21.93 1.36
N VAL A 173 0.09 -21.75 1.79
CA VAL A 173 -0.85 -22.79 2.22
C VAL A 173 -2.12 -22.65 1.37
N ARG A 174 -2.24 -23.46 0.31
CA ARG A 174 -3.42 -23.51 -0.58
C ARG A 174 -4.66 -24.11 0.06
N TYR A 175 -5.82 -24.00 -0.58
CA TYR A 175 -7.01 -24.77 -0.20
C TYR A 175 -7.73 -25.25 -1.45
N ALA A 176 -8.67 -26.17 -1.30
CA ALA A 176 -9.47 -26.69 -2.41
C ALA A 176 -10.20 -25.55 -3.13
N GLY A 177 -9.89 -25.34 -4.42
CA GLY A 177 -10.45 -24.25 -5.23
C GLY A 177 -9.62 -22.96 -5.25
N ALA A 178 -8.51 -22.88 -4.52
CA ALA A 178 -7.53 -21.81 -4.71
C ALA A 178 -6.85 -21.95 -6.10
N ARG A 179 -6.40 -20.83 -6.65
CA ARG A 179 -5.69 -20.80 -7.94
C ARG A 179 -4.42 -21.64 -7.86
N ASN A 180 -4.22 -22.50 -8.86
CA ASN A 180 -3.11 -23.46 -8.94
C ASN A 180 -3.08 -24.49 -7.78
N ALA A 181 -4.18 -24.72 -7.06
CA ALA A 181 -4.29 -25.86 -6.17
C ALA A 181 -4.47 -27.14 -7.00
N GLY A 182 -3.58 -28.13 -6.79
CA GLY A 182 -3.74 -29.44 -7.42
C GLY A 182 -4.87 -30.25 -6.78
N PRO A 183 -5.33 -31.32 -7.45
CA PRO A 183 -6.42 -32.17 -6.96
C PRO A 183 -6.13 -32.86 -5.61
N GLU A 184 -4.86 -32.96 -5.23
CA GLU A 184 -4.40 -33.46 -3.93
C GLU A 184 -4.74 -32.52 -2.76
N ILE A 185 -4.93 -31.22 -3.03
CA ILE A 185 -5.30 -30.23 -2.01
C ILE A 185 -6.81 -30.30 -1.78
N THR A 186 -7.22 -31.14 -0.82
CA THR A 186 -8.63 -31.34 -0.45
C THR A 186 -9.08 -30.51 0.76
N ARG A 187 -8.13 -29.88 1.48
CA ARG A 187 -8.44 -29.10 2.67
C ARG A 187 -9.28 -27.87 2.35
N THR A 188 -10.16 -27.52 3.28
CA THR A 188 -11.01 -26.34 3.22
C THR A 188 -10.20 -25.05 3.41
N ARG A 189 -10.80 -23.92 3.03
CA ARG A 189 -10.25 -22.59 3.28
C ARG A 189 -9.95 -22.36 4.76
N GLY A 190 -10.84 -22.78 5.67
CA GLY A 190 -10.64 -22.63 7.12
C GLY A 190 -9.49 -23.47 7.66
N GLU A 191 -9.31 -24.69 7.16
CA GLU A 191 -8.17 -25.55 7.54
C GLU A 191 -6.84 -24.98 7.04
N ALA A 192 -6.82 -24.42 5.83
CA ALA A 192 -5.64 -23.73 5.31
C ALA A 192 -5.29 -22.48 6.13
N GLU A 193 -6.29 -21.68 6.53
CA GLU A 193 -6.07 -20.52 7.40
C GLU A 193 -5.50 -20.93 8.76
N ALA A 194 -6.06 -21.99 9.37
CA ALA A 194 -5.58 -22.53 10.63
C ALA A 194 -4.12 -23.01 10.51
N ARG A 195 -3.80 -23.74 9.43
CA ARG A 195 -2.44 -24.20 9.16
C ARG A 195 -1.47 -23.04 8.95
N ALA A 196 -1.86 -22.02 8.20
CA ALA A 196 -1.03 -20.82 8.03
C ALA A 196 -0.79 -20.08 9.35
N ARG A 197 -1.78 -20.04 10.25
CA ARG A 197 -1.64 -19.45 11.59
C ARG A 197 -0.66 -20.23 12.47
N GLU A 198 -0.66 -21.56 12.40
CA GLU A 198 0.35 -22.40 13.07
C GLU A 198 1.76 -22.12 12.55
N LEU A 199 1.92 -22.02 11.23
CA LEU A 199 3.20 -21.75 10.58
C LEU A 199 3.72 -20.35 10.91
N LEU A 200 2.84 -19.35 11.00
CA LEU A 200 3.18 -18.03 11.49
C LEU A 200 3.74 -18.07 12.91
N ALA A 201 3.05 -18.76 13.82
CA ALA A 201 3.49 -18.88 15.21
C ALA A 201 4.85 -19.59 15.32
N ARG A 202 5.07 -20.63 14.51
CA ARG A 202 6.38 -21.30 14.38
C ARG A 202 7.46 -20.34 13.88
N ALA A 203 7.16 -19.56 12.84
CA ALA A 203 8.10 -18.64 12.21
C ALA A 203 8.47 -17.44 13.12
N GLN A 204 7.56 -17.03 14.00
CA GLN A 204 7.80 -15.96 14.97
C GLN A 204 8.49 -16.43 16.26
N ALA A 205 8.68 -17.74 16.45
CA ALA A 205 9.33 -18.27 17.63
C ALA A 205 10.82 -17.84 17.68
N PRO A 206 11.38 -17.59 18.88
CA PRO A 206 12.79 -17.24 19.02
C PRO A 206 13.70 -18.31 18.41
N GLY A 207 14.60 -17.88 17.51
CA GLY A 207 15.55 -18.78 16.83
C GLY A 207 14.93 -19.61 15.70
N ALA A 208 13.69 -19.34 15.29
CA ALA A 208 13.08 -20.01 14.15
C ALA A 208 13.84 -19.70 12.85
N ASP A 209 14.05 -20.73 12.04
CA ASP A 209 14.54 -20.58 10.67
C ASP A 209 13.35 -20.60 9.71
N PHE A 210 12.92 -19.41 9.29
CA PHE A 210 11.82 -19.25 8.33
C PHE A 210 12.10 -20.00 7.02
N ALA A 211 13.33 -19.98 6.52
CA ALA A 211 13.67 -20.62 5.26
C ALA A 211 13.60 -22.15 5.38
N ALA A 212 13.94 -22.71 6.54
CA ALA A 212 13.73 -24.14 6.81
C ALA A 212 12.23 -24.49 6.83
N ILE A 213 11.41 -23.68 7.54
CA ILE A 213 9.95 -23.86 7.56
C ILE A 213 9.38 -23.79 6.14
N ALA A 214 9.79 -22.81 5.34
CA ALA A 214 9.33 -22.67 3.97
C ALA A 214 9.72 -23.86 3.07
N ARG A 215 10.93 -24.42 3.21
CA ARG A 215 11.34 -25.63 2.48
C ARG A 215 10.49 -26.85 2.83
N GLU A 216 10.09 -26.96 4.09
CA GLU A 216 9.33 -28.11 4.59
C GLU A 216 7.82 -27.98 4.28
N GLU A 217 7.28 -26.76 4.38
CA GLU A 217 5.83 -26.55 4.53
C GLU A 217 5.20 -25.73 3.42
N SER A 218 5.99 -24.98 2.63
CA SER A 218 5.43 -24.14 1.57
C SER A 218 5.02 -24.98 0.38
N GLU A 219 3.84 -24.71 -0.14
CA GLU A 219 3.34 -25.35 -1.36
C GLU A 219 3.70 -24.56 -2.62
N ASP A 220 4.39 -23.42 -2.49
CA ASP A 220 4.90 -22.67 -3.63
C ASP A 220 6.22 -23.26 -4.18
N ALA A 221 6.50 -23.06 -5.47
CA ALA A 221 7.76 -23.51 -6.07
C ALA A 221 9.00 -22.82 -5.46
N SER A 222 8.84 -21.67 -4.82
CA SER A 222 9.89 -21.01 -4.04
C SER A 222 10.30 -21.79 -2.78
N ALA A 223 9.55 -22.81 -2.36
CA ALA A 223 9.87 -23.66 -1.21
C ALA A 223 11.32 -24.14 -1.22
N GLU A 224 11.81 -24.64 -2.37
CA GLU A 224 13.19 -25.14 -2.53
C GLU A 224 14.25 -24.09 -2.19
N ARG A 225 13.95 -22.80 -2.41
CA ARG A 225 14.80 -21.66 -2.09
C ARG A 225 14.49 -21.04 -0.72
N GLY A 226 13.77 -21.75 0.16
CA GLY A 226 13.37 -21.22 1.46
C GLY A 226 12.26 -20.18 1.37
N GLY A 227 11.40 -20.30 0.36
CA GLY A 227 10.27 -19.40 0.14
C GLY A 227 10.64 -18.09 -0.54
N ASP A 228 11.89 -17.93 -0.97
CA ASP A 228 12.43 -16.68 -1.52
C ASP A 228 11.86 -16.35 -2.91
N LEU A 229 11.24 -15.17 -3.00
CA LEU A 229 10.63 -14.60 -4.20
C LEU A 229 11.55 -13.59 -4.89
N GLY A 230 12.70 -13.27 -4.29
CA GLY A 230 13.65 -12.27 -4.77
C GLY A 230 13.16 -10.83 -4.61
N VAL A 231 13.95 -9.91 -5.14
CA VAL A 231 13.65 -8.47 -5.16
C VAL A 231 12.62 -8.19 -6.26
N THR A 232 11.50 -7.59 -5.88
CA THR A 232 10.34 -7.43 -6.76
C THR A 232 9.78 -6.02 -6.69
N GLY A 233 9.55 -5.39 -7.84
CA GLY A 233 8.92 -4.07 -7.93
C GLY A 233 7.40 -4.10 -7.67
N ARG A 234 6.81 -2.94 -7.38
CA ARG A 234 5.34 -2.81 -7.22
C ARG A 234 4.56 -3.34 -8.44
N GLY A 235 3.37 -3.87 -8.22
CA GLY A 235 2.47 -4.40 -9.24
C GLY A 235 2.77 -5.84 -9.69
N ARG A 236 3.79 -6.48 -9.13
CA ARG A 236 4.26 -7.82 -9.56
C ARG A 236 3.79 -8.95 -8.64
N LEU A 237 3.31 -8.61 -7.44
CA LEU A 237 2.78 -9.55 -6.46
C LEU A 237 1.26 -9.45 -6.40
N ALA A 238 0.60 -10.50 -5.87
CA ALA A 238 -0.83 -10.46 -5.60
C ALA A 238 -1.14 -9.31 -4.64
N GLN A 239 -2.20 -8.54 -4.89
CA GLN A 239 -2.41 -7.25 -4.21
C GLN A 239 -2.33 -7.34 -2.68
N ALA A 240 -3.08 -8.25 -2.05
CA ALA A 240 -3.06 -8.39 -0.59
C ALA A 240 -1.68 -8.80 -0.04
N PHE A 241 -0.94 -9.63 -0.79
CA PHE A 241 0.44 -9.98 -0.44
C PHE A 241 1.36 -8.76 -0.55
N GLU A 242 1.26 -8.01 -1.66
CA GLU A 242 2.07 -6.83 -1.93
C GLU A 242 1.86 -5.76 -0.85
N ASP A 243 0.60 -5.45 -0.55
CA ASP A 243 0.23 -4.45 0.45
C ASP A 243 0.82 -4.81 1.82
N ALA A 244 0.76 -6.09 2.21
CA ALA A 244 1.39 -6.58 3.44
C ALA A 244 2.92 -6.52 3.38
N ALA A 245 3.54 -6.92 2.27
CA ALA A 245 4.99 -6.93 2.10
C ALA A 245 5.60 -5.52 2.22
N TYR A 246 4.99 -4.52 1.59
CA TYR A 246 5.46 -3.13 1.68
C TYR A 246 5.16 -2.45 3.02
N ALA A 247 4.19 -2.97 3.79
CA ALA A 247 3.86 -2.46 5.13
C ALA A 247 4.75 -3.04 6.24
N LEU A 248 5.47 -4.13 5.97
CA LEU A 248 6.39 -4.75 6.93
C LEU A 248 7.69 -3.96 7.05
N ASP A 249 8.23 -3.87 8.27
CA ASP A 249 9.63 -3.51 8.49
C ASP A 249 10.57 -4.64 8.00
N GLU A 250 11.83 -4.33 7.75
CA GLU A 250 12.82 -5.35 7.41
C GLU A 250 12.91 -6.44 8.48
N ASN A 251 13.02 -7.69 8.04
CA ASN A 251 13.01 -8.91 8.84
C ASN A 251 11.69 -9.23 9.55
N ALA A 252 10.70 -8.35 9.52
CA ALA A 252 9.41 -8.57 10.14
C ALA A 252 8.59 -9.64 9.39
N ILE A 253 7.71 -10.31 10.13
CA ILE A 253 6.88 -11.42 9.64
C ILE A 253 5.40 -11.05 9.85
N ALA A 254 4.58 -11.23 8.81
CA ALA A 254 3.12 -11.06 8.87
C ALA A 254 2.38 -12.25 8.26
N GLY A 255 1.10 -12.37 8.63
CA GLY A 255 0.17 -13.35 8.09
C GLY A 255 -0.89 -13.76 9.12
N PRO A 256 -1.76 -14.72 8.78
CA PRO A 256 -1.99 -15.23 7.43
C PRO A 256 -2.61 -14.17 6.52
N ILE A 257 -2.04 -13.97 5.33
CA ILE A 257 -2.59 -13.09 4.28
C ILE A 257 -3.25 -13.93 3.21
N GLU A 258 -4.53 -13.73 2.95
CA GLU A 258 -5.22 -14.46 1.89
C GLU A 258 -5.01 -13.80 0.52
N THR A 259 -4.74 -14.61 -0.49
CA THR A 259 -4.83 -14.23 -1.90
C THR A 259 -5.60 -15.29 -2.68
N GLU A 260 -5.76 -15.08 -3.98
CA GLU A 260 -6.33 -16.08 -4.90
C GLU A 260 -5.56 -17.42 -4.88
N PHE A 261 -4.30 -17.46 -4.42
CA PHE A 261 -3.47 -18.67 -4.37
C PHE A 261 -3.60 -19.44 -3.06
N GLY A 262 -4.18 -18.86 -2.01
CA GLY A 262 -4.24 -19.44 -0.66
C GLY A 262 -3.81 -18.46 0.42
N PHE A 263 -3.38 -18.99 1.57
CA PHE A 263 -2.88 -18.21 2.69
C PHE A 263 -1.36 -18.13 2.68
N HIS A 264 -0.84 -16.93 2.92
CA HIS A 264 0.58 -16.64 2.95
C HIS A 264 1.02 -16.21 4.34
N VAL A 265 2.14 -16.76 4.79
CA VAL A 265 2.97 -16.16 5.85
C VAL A 265 4.14 -15.51 5.14
N ILE A 266 4.37 -14.23 5.38
CA ILE A 266 5.32 -13.40 4.64
C ILE A 266 6.40 -12.93 5.59
N GLN A 267 7.65 -12.97 5.16
CA GLN A 267 8.74 -12.26 5.80
C GLN A 267 9.36 -11.28 4.82
N ARG A 268 9.51 -10.02 5.26
CA ARG A 268 10.31 -9.03 4.52
C ARG A 268 11.79 -9.29 4.79
N LEU A 269 12.59 -9.37 3.75
CA LEU A 269 14.03 -9.50 3.84
C LEU A 269 14.69 -8.13 3.64
N PRO A 270 15.91 -7.92 4.14
CA PRO A 270 16.72 -6.77 3.77
C PRO A 270 16.98 -6.75 2.25
N GLU A 271 17.09 -5.54 1.70
CA GLU A 271 17.51 -5.32 0.31
C GLU A 271 18.99 -5.65 0.07
#